data_AF-A0A2V8J407-F1
#
_entry.id   AF-A0A2V8J407-F1
#
_cell.length_a   1.000
_cell.length_b   1.000
_cell.length_c   1.000
_cell.angle_alpha   90.00
_cell.angle_beta   90.00
_cell.angle_gamma   90.00
#
_symmetry.space_group_name_H-M   'P 1'
#
loop_
_entity.id
_entity.type
_entity.pdbx_description
1 polymer ?
#
loop_
_entity_poly.entity_id
_entity_poly.type
_entity_poly.pdbx_seq_one_letter_code
_entity_poly.pdbx_strand_id
1 'polypeptide(L)' 'MRISQWSKVDTNWYLGVRCHKCETPILFALDRGGAAVEPGRAGKLVLTCSLAECRHQSDYSTAAVSRFQKQPAVLNETRS' A
#
# COMPACT_ATOMS: atom_id res chain seq x y z
N MET A 1 29.90 14.61 -14.62
CA MET A 1 29.59 13.19 -14.35
C MET A 1 28.08 13.08 -14.22
N ARG A 2 27.38 12.52 -15.23
CA ARG A 2 25.92 12.40 -15.23
C ARG A 2 25.54 11.22 -14.34
N ILE A 3 24.93 11.48 -13.19
CA ILE A 3 24.36 10.43 -12.35
C ILE A 3 22.97 10.11 -12.92
N SER A 4 22.94 9.32 -13.99
CA SER A 4 21.72 8.69 -14.48
C SER A 4 21.41 7.47 -13.62
N GLN A 5 20.91 7.68 -12.41
CA GLN A 5 20.38 6.59 -11.59
C GLN A 5 19.08 7.05 -10.94
N TRP A 6 18.01 7.08 -11.73
CA TRP A 6 16.67 6.96 -11.16
C TRP A 6 16.59 5.58 -10.50
N SER A 7 16.80 5.63 -9.19
CA SER A 7 16.96 4.49 -8.31
C SER A 7 15.64 3.73 -8.17
N LYS A 8 15.63 2.52 -8.75
CA LYS A 8 14.77 1.37 -8.47
C LYS A 8 13.26 1.64 -8.54
N VAL A 9 12.63 1.11 -9.60
CA VAL A 9 11.21 0.71 -9.56
C VAL A 9 10.99 -0.03 -8.23
N ASP A 10 10.05 0.44 -7.42
CA ASP A 10 9.69 -0.22 -6.17
C ASP A 10 9.02 -1.56 -6.51
N THR A 11 9.82 -2.63 -6.60
CA THR A 11 9.35 -3.98 -6.88
C THR A 11 8.82 -4.69 -5.63
N ASN A 12 8.74 -4.00 -4.50
CA ASN A 12 8.25 -4.58 -3.26
C ASN A 12 6.76 -4.90 -3.35
N TRP A 13 6.40 -6.06 -2.81
CA TRP A 13 5.01 -6.40 -2.53
C TRP A 13 4.61 -5.80 -1.19
N TYR A 14 3.37 -5.33 -1.10
CA TYR A 14 2.77 -4.77 0.09
C TYR A 14 1.49 -5.54 0.41
N LEU A 15 1.21 -5.70 1.70
CA LEU A 15 -0.08 -6.14 2.19
C LEU A 15 -0.99 -4.91 2.38
N GLY A 16 -2.23 -5.05 1.95
CA GLY A 16 -3.23 -4.01 2.07
C GLY A 16 -4.65 -4.55 2.06
N VAL A 17 -5.59 -3.65 2.24
CA VAL A 17 -7.04 -3.86 2.05
C VAL A 17 -7.57 -2.84 1.06
N ARG A 18 -8.76 -3.06 0.51
CA ARG A 18 -9.45 -2.02 -0.29
C ARG A 18 -10.30 -1.15 0.62
N CYS A 19 -10.24 0.16 0.42
CA CYS A 19 -11.13 1.08 1.13
C CYS A 19 -12.60 0.72 0.87
N HIS A 20 -13.42 0.59 1.92
CA HIS A 20 -14.85 0.27 1.77
C HIS A 20 -15.65 1.36 1.03
N LYS A 21 -15.10 2.58 0.90
CA LYS A 21 -15.77 3.72 0.25
C LYS A 21 -15.37 3.91 -1.21
N CYS A 22 -14.08 3.87 -1.51
CA CYS A 22 -13.55 4.21 -2.85
C CYS A 22 -12.73 3.09 -3.50
N GLU A 23 -12.65 1.92 -2.86
CA GLU A 23 -11.96 0.71 -3.34
C GLU A 23 -10.45 0.84 -3.57
N THR A 24 -9.88 2.02 -3.32
CA THR A 24 -8.45 2.28 -3.41
C THR A 24 -7.69 1.43 -2.40
N PRO A 25 -6.55 0.84 -2.79
CA PRO A 25 -5.71 0.09 -1.86
C PRO A 25 -5.20 0.96 -0.71
N ILE A 26 -5.37 0.48 0.51
CA ILE A 26 -4.75 1.00 1.73
C ILE A 26 -3.64 0.04 2.13
N LEU A 27 -2.40 0.42 1.86
CA LEU A 27 -1.21 -0.38 2.14
C LEU A 27 -0.77 -0.17 3.60
N PHE A 28 -0.59 -1.23 4.37
CA PHE A 28 -0.22 -1.12 5.80
C PHE A 28 1.01 -1.94 6.20
N ALA A 29 1.49 -2.87 5.37
CA ALA A 29 2.71 -3.62 5.63
C ALA A 29 3.47 -3.97 4.34
N LEU A 30 4.79 -4.15 4.45
CA LEU A 30 5.62 -4.74 3.39
C LEU A 30 5.50 -6.27 3.45
N ASP A 31 5.28 -6.91 2.31
CA ASP A 31 5.34 -8.36 2.19
C ASP A 31 6.79 -8.78 1.92
N ARG A 32 7.49 -9.22 2.96
CA ARG A 32 8.90 -9.63 2.90
C ARG A 32 9.09 -11.11 2.53
N GLY A 33 8.03 -11.84 2.17
CA GLY A 33 8.12 -13.21 1.67
C GLY A 33 8.71 -14.25 2.63
N GLY A 34 8.89 -13.92 3.92
CA GLY A 34 9.62 -14.74 4.88
C GLY A 34 8.84 -14.99 6.17
N ALA A 35 8.66 -16.29 6.45
CA ALA A 35 8.07 -16.95 7.63
C ALA A 35 6.67 -16.46 8.06
N ALA A 36 5.74 -17.40 8.19
CA ALA A 36 4.48 -17.18 8.88
C ALA A 36 4.78 -16.78 10.34
N VAL A 37 4.86 -15.47 10.58
CA VAL A 37 4.77 -14.93 11.92
C VAL A 37 3.32 -15.15 12.30
N GLU A 38 3.08 -16.00 13.29
CA GLU A 38 1.76 -16.15 13.91
C GLU A 38 1.24 -14.74 14.19
N PRO A 39 0.16 -14.30 13.52
CA PRO A 39 -0.33 -12.96 13.71
C PRO A 39 -0.78 -12.87 15.16
N GLY A 40 0.02 -12.21 16.00
CA GLY A 40 -0.38 -11.87 17.35
C GLY A 40 -1.75 -11.21 17.25
N ARG A 41 -2.71 -11.63 18.10
CA ARG A 41 -4.10 -11.16 18.05
C ARG A 41 -4.12 -9.63 17.95
N ALA A 42 -4.31 -9.11 16.74
CA ALA A 42 -4.48 -7.70 16.53
C ALA A 42 -5.88 -7.37 17.05
N GLY A 43 -5.95 -6.68 18.20
CA GLY A 43 -7.23 -6.36 18.84
C GLY A 43 -8.17 -5.56 17.94
N LYS A 44 -7.62 -4.75 17.02
CA LYS A 44 -8.36 -4.00 16.00
C LYS A 44 -7.42 -3.48 14.89
N LEU A 45 -7.84 -3.47 13.64
CA LEU A 45 -7.12 -2.88 12.52
C LEU A 45 -7.90 -1.68 11.97
N VAL A 46 -7.76 -0.51 12.61
CA VAL A 46 -8.39 0.72 12.14
C VAL A 46 -7.48 1.41 11.14
N LEU A 47 -7.94 1.56 9.90
CA LEU A 47 -7.19 2.20 8.82
C LEU A 47 -7.97 3.38 8.25
N THR A 48 -7.22 4.37 7.75
CA THR A 48 -7.76 5.55 7.05
C THR A 48 -7.29 5.51 5.61
N CYS A 49 -8.20 5.75 4.66
CA CYS A 49 -7.85 5.86 3.25
C CYS A 49 -6.87 7.01 3.03
N SER A 50 -5.77 6.75 2.31
CA SER A 50 -4.72 7.72 2.04
C SER A 50 -5.08 8.74 0.95
N LEU A 51 -6.14 8.51 0.18
CA LEU A 51 -6.64 9.50 -0.78
C LEU A 51 -7.20 10.72 -0.05
N ALA A 52 -6.70 11.89 -0.43
CA ALA A 52 -7.00 13.16 0.24
C ALA A 52 -8.49 13.53 0.14
N GLU A 53 -9.15 13.13 -0.93
CA GLU A 53 -10.58 13.30 -1.20
C GLU A 53 -11.46 12.26 -0.48
N CYS A 54 -10.90 11.11 -0.10
CA CYS A 54 -11.67 10.04 0.54
C CYS A 54 -11.59 10.12 2.07
N ARG A 55 -10.37 10.00 2.62
CA ARG A 55 -10.05 9.94 4.07
C ARG A 55 -10.98 9.06 4.92
N HIS A 56 -11.67 8.10 4.32
CA HIS A 56 -12.61 7.25 5.03
C HIS A 56 -11.85 6.37 6.02
N GLN A 57 -12.26 6.42 7.29
CA GLN A 57 -11.72 5.60 8.36
C GLN A 57 -12.72 4.50 8.73
N SER A 58 -12.25 3.26 8.82
CA SER A 58 -13.06 2.11 9.21
C SER A 58 -12.20 1.08 9.93
N ASP A 59 -12.87 0.15 10.62
CA ASP A 59 -12.26 -1.10 11.06
C ASP A 59 -12.15 -2.07 9.88
N TYR A 60 -10.98 -2.66 9.72
CA TYR A 60 -10.62 -3.64 8.69
C TYR A 60 -10.11 -4.96 9.29
N SER A 61 -10.33 -5.21 10.59
CA SER A 61 -9.91 -6.45 11.26
C SER A 61 -10.40 -7.73 10.59
N THR A 62 -11.55 -7.68 9.92
CA THR A 62 -12.14 -8.82 9.20
C THR A 62 -12.06 -8.69 7.68
N ALA A 63 -11.40 -7.65 7.17
CA ALA A 63 -11.28 -7.41 5.75
C ALA A 63 -10.31 -8.40 5.10
N ALA A 64 -10.60 -8.78 3.86
CA ALA A 64 -9.70 -9.63 3.08
C ALA A 64 -8.40 -8.89 2.77
N VAL A 65 -7.28 -9.40 3.30
CA VAL A 65 -5.94 -8.87 3.01
C VAL A 65 -5.50 -9.36 1.63
N SER A 66 -5.00 -8.44 0.81
CA SER A 66 -4.49 -8.70 -0.54
C SER A 66 -3.08 -8.18 -0.72
N ARG A 67 -2.39 -8.68 -1.74
CA ARG A 67 -1.06 -8.23 -2.16
C ARG A 67 -1.17 -7.16 -3.24
N PHE A 68 -0.42 -6.08 -3.06
CA PHE A 68 -0.33 -4.96 -4.00
C PHE A 68 1.13 -4.65 -4.32
N GLN A 69 1.41 -4.23 -5.54
CA GLN A 69 2.67 -3.57 -5.87
C GLN A 69 2.39 -2.08 -6.02
N LYS A 70 3.31 -1.25 -5.53
CA LYS A 70 3.30 0.15 -5.92
C LYS A 70 3.70 0.19 -7.39
N GLN A 71 2.81 0.68 -8.24
CA GLN A 71 3.26 1.05 -9.57
C GLN A 71 4.33 2.14 -9.40
N PRO A 72 5.45 2.09 -10.15
CA PRO A 72 6.35 3.23 -10.18
C PRO A 72 5.49 4.43 -10.53
N ALA A 73 5.61 5.51 -9.76
CA ALA A 73 5.02 6.77 -10.16
C ALA A 73 5.57 7.02 -11.56
N VAL A 74 4.70 6.92 -12.57
CA VAL A 74 5.02 7.51 -13.85
C VAL A 74 5.17 8.98 -13.51
N LEU A 75 6.43 9.41 -13.38
CA LEU A 75 6.79 10.80 -13.51
C LEU A 75 6.30 11.13 -14.92
N ASN A 76 5.04 11.53 -15.01
CA ASN A 76 4.58 12.43 -16.05
C ASN A 76 5.33 13.73 -15.75
N GLU A 77 6.63 13.73 -16.07
CA GLU A 77 7.36 14.95 -16.34
C GLU A 77 6.55 15.64 -17.42
N THR A 78 6.05 16.78 -16.99
CA THR A 78 5.17 17.69 -17.69
C THR A 78 5.66 17.89 -19.11
N ARG A 79 4.79 17.58 -20.07
CA ARG A 79 4.83 18.14 -21.41
C ARG A 79 4.92 19.67 -21.32
N SER A 80 5.98 20.26 -21.87
CA SER A 80 5.97 21.49 -22.67
C SER A 80 7.35 21.78 -23.26
#